data_AF-A0A967JD00-F1
#
_entry.id   AF-A0A967JD00-F1
#
_cell.length_a   1.000
_cell.length_b   1.000
_cell.length_c   1.000
_cell.angle_alpha   90.00
_cell.angle_beta   90.00
_cell.angle_gamma   90.00
#
_symmetry.space_group_name_H-M   'P 1'
#
loop_
_entity.id
_entity.type
_entity.pdbx_description
1 polymer ?
#
loop_
_entity_poly.entity_id
_entity_poly.type
_entity_poly.pdbx_seq_one_letter_code
_entity_poly.pdbx_strand_id
1 'polypeptide(L)'
;MAPGAHLVIVGDEAVFAGRYLDASSPWRANGVRVAGSFTGSLDNGGEILRLDDADGVALLNFPYNDSGSWPGRADGKGSSAELA
;
A
#
# COMPACT_ATOMS: atom_id res chain seq x y z
N MET A 1 -10.41 6.74 -11.81
CA MET A 1 -9.01 7.20 -11.98
C MET A 1 -8.60 6.99 -13.43
N ALA A 2 -7.58 7.69 -13.93
CA ALA A 2 -7.05 7.41 -15.27
C ALA A 2 -6.40 6.01 -15.30
N PRO A 3 -6.40 5.31 -16.45
CA PRO A 3 -5.65 4.06 -16.61
C PRO A 3 -4.18 4.23 -16.18
N GLY A 4 -3.64 3.24 -15.44
CA GLY A 4 -2.28 3.28 -14.91
C GLY A 4 -2.08 4.18 -13.68
N ALA A 5 -3.13 4.76 -13.12
CA ALA A 5 -3.04 5.46 -11.84
C ALA A 5 -2.94 4.47 -10.67
N HIS A 6 -2.11 4.81 -9.67
CA HIS A 6 -1.96 4.03 -8.44
C HIS A 6 -2.45 4.81 -7.22
N LEU A 7 -2.74 4.07 -6.16
CA LEU A 7 -3.07 4.58 -4.84
C LEU A 7 -2.35 3.79 -3.76
N VAL A 8 -2.10 4.44 -2.63
CA VAL A 8 -1.33 3.87 -1.52
C VAL A 8 -2.18 3.91 -0.25
N ILE A 9 -2.23 2.80 0.48
CA ILE A 9 -2.74 2.75 1.85
C ILE A 9 -1.55 2.58 2.78
N VAL A 10 -1.50 3.36 3.85
CA VAL A 10 -0.29 3.49 4.70
C VAL A 10 -0.60 3.14 6.15
N GLY A 11 0.37 2.65 6.90
CA GLY A 11 0.16 2.38 8.34
C GLY A 11 0.00 3.67 9.16
N ASP A 12 0.75 4.72 8.79
CA ASP A 12 0.72 6.03 9.43
C ASP A 12 0.86 7.12 8.36
N GLU A 13 -0.20 7.92 8.19
CA GLU A 13 -0.25 8.98 7.18
C GLU A 13 0.73 10.12 7.46
N ALA A 14 0.96 10.47 8.72
CA ALA A 14 1.84 11.58 9.09
C ALA A 14 3.31 11.22 8.86
N VAL A 15 3.72 10.01 9.29
CA VAL A 15 5.08 9.50 9.05
C VAL A 15 5.33 9.32 7.56
N PHE A 16 4.36 8.74 6.83
CA PHE A 16 4.48 8.58 5.38
C PHE A 16 4.57 9.93 4.67
N ALA A 17 3.72 10.90 5.03
CA ALA A 17 3.73 12.23 4.42
C ALA A 17 5.06 12.96 4.66
N GLY A 18 5.57 12.95 5.89
CA GLY A 18 6.89 13.53 6.21
C GLY A 18 8.04 12.88 5.44
N ARG A 19 7.91 11.58 5.11
CA ARG A 19 8.95 10.82 4.41
C ARG A 19 8.87 10.97 2.89
N TYR A 20 7.69 10.90 2.29
CA TYR A 20 7.51 10.76 0.85
C TYR A 20 6.76 11.92 0.18
N LEU A 21 6.06 12.77 0.94
CA LEU A 21 5.29 13.90 0.39
C LEU A 21 5.94 15.25 0.71
N ASP A 22 6.72 15.34 1.79
CA ASP A 22 7.43 16.56 2.17
C ASP A 22 8.42 17.02 1.09
N ALA A 23 8.37 18.32 0.76
CA ALA A 23 9.19 18.94 -0.28
C ALA A 23 10.70 18.85 -0.03
N SER A 24 11.10 18.77 1.23
CA SER A 24 12.48 18.76 1.69
C SER A 24 13.03 17.34 1.85
N SER A 25 12.18 16.31 1.74
CA SER A 25 12.63 14.93 1.90
C SER A 25 13.45 14.46 0.68
N PRO A 26 14.63 13.86 0.89
CA PRO A 26 15.39 13.24 -0.20
C PRO A 26 14.67 12.04 -0.84
N TRP A 27 13.58 11.55 -0.22
CA TRP A 27 12.79 10.41 -0.71
C TRP A 27 11.44 10.84 -1.29
N ARG A 28 11.25 12.14 -1.54
CA ARG A 28 10.01 12.68 -2.06
C ARG A 28 9.58 12.00 -3.36
N ALA A 29 8.32 11.59 -3.42
CA ALA A 29 7.66 11.04 -4.59
C ALA A 29 6.53 11.97 -5.07
N ASN A 30 6.49 12.25 -6.36
CA ASN A 30 5.42 13.05 -6.97
C ASN A 30 4.24 12.15 -7.38
N GLY A 31 3.02 12.68 -7.29
CA GLY A 31 1.83 12.00 -7.80
C GLY A 31 1.31 10.84 -6.94
N VAL A 32 1.87 10.67 -5.74
CA VAL A 32 1.38 9.70 -4.76
C VAL A 32 0.03 10.17 -4.22
N ARG A 33 -0.97 9.30 -4.30
CA ARG A 33 -2.30 9.50 -3.71
C ARG A 33 -2.49 8.51 -2.57
N VAL A 34 -2.66 9.02 -1.36
CA VAL A 34 -2.93 8.22 -0.16
C VAL A 34 -4.45 8.03 -0.04
N ALA A 35 -4.91 6.79 0.08
CA ALA A 35 -6.34 6.44 0.19
C ALA A 35 -6.86 6.53 1.63
N GLY A 36 -5.94 6.51 2.58
CA GLY A 36 -6.20 6.41 3.99
C GLY A 36 -5.14 5.55 4.66
N SER A 37 -5.43 5.22 5.91
CA SER A 37 -4.57 4.41 6.77
C SER A 37 -5.15 3.02 7.01
N PHE A 38 -4.28 2.03 7.15
CA PHE A 38 -4.64 0.72 7.68
C PHE A 38 -4.06 0.55 9.09
N THR A 39 -4.80 -0.13 9.94
CA THR A 39 -4.35 -0.46 11.31
C THR A 39 -4.02 -1.93 11.41
N GLY A 40 -3.07 -2.27 12.27
CA GLY A 40 -2.61 -3.65 12.45
C GLY A 40 -1.41 -3.96 11.55
N SER A 41 -1.19 -5.24 11.30
CA SER A 41 -0.08 -5.73 10.49
C SER A 41 -0.60 -6.78 9.52
N LEU A 42 0.04 -6.86 8.35
CA LEU A 42 -0.19 -7.97 7.45
C LEU A 42 0.45 -9.24 8.01
N ASP A 43 -0.22 -10.37 7.85
CA ASP A 43 0.31 -11.67 8.24
C ASP A 43 1.32 -12.13 7.18
N ASN A 44 2.59 -12.07 7.55
CA ASN A 44 3.71 -12.54 6.73
C ASN A 44 3.62 -14.06 6.45
N GLY A 45 2.93 -14.85 7.28
CA GLY A 45 2.62 -16.26 7.00
C GLY A 45 1.60 -16.45 5.86
N GLY A 46 0.93 -15.37 5.46
CA GLY A 46 0.01 -15.28 4.35
C GLY A 46 -1.45 -15.09 4.78
N GLU A 47 -2.17 -14.26 4.03
CA GLU A 47 -3.58 -13.95 4.28
C GLU A 47 -4.30 -13.60 2.96
N ILE A 48 -5.62 -13.39 3.03
CA ILE A 48 -6.39 -12.86 1.90
C ILE A 48 -6.66 -11.38 2.14
N LEU A 49 -6.19 -10.54 1.22
CA LEU A 49 -6.54 -9.12 1.20
C LEU A 49 -7.74 -8.90 0.29
N ARG A 50 -8.69 -8.12 0.78
CA ARG A 50 -9.92 -7.77 0.06
C ARG A 50 -10.06 -6.25 0.01
N LEU A 51 -10.31 -5.74 -1.19
CA LEU A 51 -10.69 -4.36 -1.43
C LEU A 51 -12.18 -4.33 -1.76
N ASP A 52 -12.95 -3.60 -0.96
CA ASP A 52 -14.38 -3.41 -1.18
C ASP A 52 -14.67 -1.99 -1.68
N ASP A 53 -15.77 -1.84 -2.41
CA ASP A 53 -16.34 -0.52 -2.68
C ASP A 53 -17.11 0.03 -1.47
N ALA A 54 -17.69 1.23 -1.63
CA ALA A 54 -18.45 1.89 -0.57
C ALA A 54 -19.72 1.12 -0.15
N ASP A 55 -20.23 0.22 -0.98
CA ASP A 55 -21.40 -0.61 -0.74
C ASP A 55 -21.02 -2.01 -0.19
N GLY A 56 -19.72 -2.28 0.02
CA GLY A 56 -19.19 -3.54 0.55
C GLY A 56 -19.02 -4.64 -0.50
N VAL A 57 -19.07 -4.30 -1.79
CA VAL A 57 -18.85 -5.24 -2.88
C VAL A 57 -17.36 -5.41 -3.14
N ALA A 58 -16.91 -6.67 -3.19
CA ALA A 58 -15.51 -7.00 -3.45
C ALA A 58 -15.08 -6.54 -4.84
N LEU A 59 -14.18 -5.55 -4.89
CA LEU A 59 -13.50 -5.11 -6.10
C LEU A 59 -12.27 -5.99 -6.39
N LEU A 60 -11.51 -6.34 -5.36
CA LEU A 60 -10.35 -7.23 -5.45
C LEU A 60 -10.32 -8.17 -4.26
N ASN A 61 -9.85 -9.40 -4.48
CA ASN A 61 -9.64 -10.40 -3.43
C ASN A 61 -8.46 -11.28 -3.83
N PHE A 62 -7.31 -11.15 -3.16
CA PHE A 62 -6.08 -11.80 -3.57
C PHE A 62 -5.24 -12.27 -2.36
N PRO A 63 -4.45 -13.34 -2.54
CA PRO A 63 -3.54 -13.80 -1.49
C PRO A 63 -2.34 -12.85 -1.34
N TYR A 64 -2.04 -12.49 -0.10
CA TYR A 64 -0.79 -11.88 0.33
C TYR A 64 0.11 -12.94 0.95
N ASN A 65 1.40 -12.85 0.66
CA ASN A 65 2.47 -13.57 1.36
C ASN A 65 3.77 -12.78 1.17
N ASP A 66 4.61 -12.68 2.20
CA ASP A 66 5.89 -11.96 2.13
C ASP A 66 6.99 -12.78 1.42
N SER A 67 6.70 -14.05 1.12
CA SER A 67 7.49 -15.00 0.33
C SER A 67 6.79 -15.32 -1.00
N GLY A 68 7.51 -15.22 -2.12
CA GLY A 68 7.00 -15.60 -3.45
C GLY A 68 7.18 -14.52 -4.53
N SER A 69 6.21 -14.40 -5.44
CA SER A 69 6.25 -13.46 -6.58
C SER A 69 6.16 -11.98 -6.21
N TRP A 70 5.91 -11.67 -4.93
CA TRP A 70 5.92 -10.30 -4.42
C TRP A 70 7.37 -9.81 -4.22
N PRO A 71 7.69 -8.56 -4.55
CA PRO A 71 9.04 -8.04 -4.36
C PRO A 71 9.38 -8.03 -2.86
N GLY A 72 10.52 -8.63 -2.49
CA GLY A 72 10.99 -8.78 -1.10
C GLY A 72 11.24 -7.46 -0.32
N ARG A 73 10.88 -6.30 -0.88
CA ARG A 73 10.78 -5.03 -0.15
C ARG A 73 9.56 -4.95 0.78
N ALA A 74 8.59 -5.85 0.63
CA ALA A 74 7.48 -6.03 1.58
C ALA A 74 7.97 -6.48 2.97
N ASP A 75 9.21 -6.97 3.09
CA ASP A 75 9.91 -7.26 4.35
C ASP A 75 10.37 -5.98 5.08
N GLY A 76 9.42 -5.14 5.51
CA GLY A 76 9.66 -4.04 6.45
C GLY A 76 10.53 -2.87 5.94
N LYS A 77 10.88 -2.82 4.65
CA LYS A 77 11.78 -1.79 4.06
C LYS A 77 11.06 -0.65 3.33
N GLY A 78 9.75 -0.51 3.53
CA GLY A 78 8.99 0.69 3.20
C GLY A 78 8.15 0.65 1.92
N SER A 79 8.03 -0.49 1.24
CA SER A 79 7.06 -0.68 0.15
C SER A 79 6.11 -1.80 0.51
N SER A 80 4.87 -1.46 0.84
CA SER A 80 3.79 -2.42 1.06
C SER A 80 3.07 -2.64 -0.27
N ALA A 81 3.30 -3.81 -0.89
CA ALA A 81 2.60 -4.43 -2.03
C ALA A 81 2.07 -3.55 -3.19
N GLU A 82 2.51 -3.84 -4.44
CA GLU A 82 1.88 -3.31 -5.68
C GLU A 82 1.22 -4.46 -6.48
N LEU A 83 -0.06 -4.32 -6.84
CA LEU A 83 -0.72 -5.23 -7.78
C LEU A 83 -0.60 -4.63 -9.19
N ALA A 84 0.11 -5.32 -10.08
CA ALA A 84 0.28 -4.94 -11.48
C ALA A 84 -0.95 -5.30 -12.33
#